data_AF-A0A5J9VA95-F1
#
_entry.id   AF-A0A5J9VA95-F1
#
_cell.length_a   1.000
_cell.length_b   1.000
_cell.length_c   1.000
_cell.angle_alpha   90.00
_cell.angle_beta   90.00
_cell.angle_gamma   90.00
#
_symmetry.space_group_name_H-M   'P 1'
#
loop_
_entity.id
_entity.type
_entity.pdbx_description
1 polymer ?
#
loop_
_entity_poly.entity_id
_entity_poly.type
_entity_poly.pdbx_seq_one_letter_code
_entity_poly.pdbx_strand_id
1 'polypeptide(L)' 'MIPSHPKELSRILKGAATTCYVAMHPRVEGISGKYFANCNLANPSSQASDVALAKKLWQFSLQTVSF' A
#
# COMPACT_ATOMS: atom_id res chain seq x y z
N MET A 1 25.11 7.37 5.25
CA MET A 1 24.71 7.96 3.96
C MET A 1 23.84 9.17 4.30
N ILE A 2 24.39 10.39 4.30
CA ILE A 2 23.65 11.61 4.63
C ILE A 2 23.15 12.21 3.31
N PRO A 3 21.85 12.49 3.13
CA PRO A 3 21.33 13.06 1.89
C PRO A 3 21.98 14.41 1.62
N SER A 4 22.60 14.57 0.46
CA SER A 4 23.35 15.78 0.09
C SER A 4 22.46 16.89 -0.49
N HIS A 5 21.23 16.55 -0.90
CA HIS A 5 20.29 17.48 -1.53
C HIS A 5 18.95 17.55 -0.78
N PRO A 6 18.36 18.76 -0.57
CA PRO A 6 17.11 18.92 0.19
C PRO A 6 15.92 18.11 -0.34
N LYS A 7 15.83 17.95 -1.67
CA LYS A 7 14.77 17.16 -2.32
C LYS A 7 14.86 15.67 -2.00
N GLU A 8 16.07 15.15 -1.83
CA GLU A 8 16.32 13.76 -1.51
C GLU A 8 15.88 13.45 -0.07
N LEU A 9 16.24 14.32 0.88
CA LEU A 9 15.77 14.24 2.26
C LEU A 9 14.24 14.26 2.33
N SER A 10 13.58 15.19 1.64
CA SER A 10 12.11 15.24 1.61
C SER A 10 11.48 13.97 1.02
N ARG A 11 12.08 13.36 0.00
CA ARG A 11 11.57 12.13 -0.61
C ARG A 11 11.69 10.94 0.35
N ILE A 12 12.84 10.80 1.00
CA ILE A 12 13.10 9.73 1.98
C ILE A 12 12.09 9.82 3.12
N LEU A 13 11.89 11.02 3.67
CA LEU A 13 10.94 11.23 4.79
C LEU A 13 9.48 10.95 4.41
N LYS A 14 9.11 11.09 3.13
CA LYS A 14 7.74 10.84 2.65
C LYS A 14 7.48 9.40 2.23
N GLY A 15 8.51 8.54 2.13
CA GLY A 15 8.40 7.21 1.55
C GLY A 15 7.37 6.28 2.23
N ALA A 16 7.18 6.44 3.54
CA ALA A 16 6.23 5.66 4.33
C ALA A 16 4.95 6.46 4.71
N ALA A 17 4.78 7.69 4.22
CA ALA A 17 3.74 8.60 4.70
C ALA A 17 2.33 8.00 4.60
N THR A 18 1.98 7.41 3.44
CA THR A 18 0.67 6.77 3.23
C THR A 18 0.46 5.59 4.18
N THR A 19 1.47 4.75 4.39
CA THR A 19 1.39 3.60 5.31
C THR A 19 1.16 4.07 6.74
N CYS A 20 1.94 5.04 7.23
CA CYS A 20 1.77 5.59 8.56
C CYS A 20 0.41 6.27 8.74
N TYR A 21 -0.09 6.96 7.71
CA TYR A 21 -1.42 7.56 7.72
C TYR A 21 -2.51 6.50 7.86
N VAL A 22 -2.48 5.44 7.05
CA VAL A 22 -3.49 4.37 7.08
C VAL A 22 -3.46 3.59 8.39
N ALA A 23 -2.28 3.39 8.98
CA ALA A 23 -2.12 2.61 10.21
C ALA A 23 -2.55 3.35 11.48
N MET A 24 -2.39 4.69 11.53
CA MET A 24 -2.43 5.43 12.81
C MET A 24 -3.42 6.59 12.85
N HIS A 25 -3.88 7.12 11.70
CA HIS A 25 -4.62 8.39 11.72
C HIS A 25 -6.11 8.16 12.06
N PRO A 26 -6.71 8.87 13.04
CA PRO A 26 -8.11 8.65 13.45
C PRO A 26 -9.14 8.74 12.32
N ARG A 27 -8.93 9.65 11.35
CA ARG A 27 -9.76 9.77 10.14
C ARG A 27 -9.92 8.49 9.29
N VAL A 28 -9.04 7.50 9.44
CA VAL A 28 -9.15 6.23 8.71
C VAL A 28 -9.55 5.06 9.60
N GLU A 29 -9.86 5.32 10.88
CA GLU A 29 -10.34 4.32 11.80
C GLU A 29 -11.61 3.65 11.26
N GLY A 30 -11.66 2.31 11.31
CA GLY A 30 -12.77 1.50 10.80
C GLY A 30 -12.86 1.39 9.27
N ILE A 31 -12.02 2.09 8.49
CA ILE A 31 -12.02 1.96 7.03
C ILE A 31 -11.24 0.69 6.64
N SER A 32 -11.90 -0.24 5.94
CA SER A 32 -11.28 -1.47 5.43
C SER A 32 -11.58 -1.68 3.93
N GLY A 33 -10.74 -2.48 3.27
CA GLY A 33 -10.91 -2.87 1.85
C GLY A 33 -10.73 -1.74 0.83
N LYS A 34 -10.12 -0.61 1.22
CA LYS A 34 -9.86 0.53 0.34
C LYS A 34 -8.38 0.63 -0.06
N TYR A 35 -8.14 1.24 -1.21
CA TYR A 35 -6.80 1.56 -1.69
C TYR A 35 -6.47 3.04 -1.42
N PHE A 36 -5.27 3.31 -0.92
CA PHE A 36 -4.81 4.65 -0.59
C PHE A 36 -3.54 5.01 -1.36
N ALA A 37 -3.49 6.22 -1.90
CA ALA A 37 -2.31 6.81 -2.52
C ALA A 37 -2.16 8.26 -2.07
N ASN A 38 -0.94 8.69 -1.74
CA ASN A 38 -0.65 10.03 -1.20
C ASN A 38 -1.60 10.43 -0.05
N CYS A 39 -1.81 9.53 0.92
CA CYS A 39 -2.72 9.71 2.06
C CYS A 39 -4.20 9.99 1.70
N ASN A 40 -4.64 9.66 0.49
CA ASN A 40 -6.02 9.83 0.02
C ASN A 40 -6.58 8.52 -0.53
N LEU A 41 -7.91 8.37 -0.51
CA LEU A 41 -8.57 7.29 -1.22
C LEU A 41 -8.29 7.41 -2.72
N ALA A 42 -7.96 6.28 -3.34
CA ALA A 42 -7.64 6.22 -4.75
C ALA A 42 -8.24 4.96 -5.39
N ASN A 43 -8.36 4.99 -6.71
CA ASN A 43 -8.78 3.82 -7.47
C ASN A 43 -7.56 2.92 -7.72
N PRO A 44 -7.65 1.61 -7.41
CA PRO A 44 -6.62 0.66 -7.78
C PRO A 44 -6.68 0.38 -9.29
N SER A 45 -5.73 -0.41 -9.81
CA SER A 45 -5.79 -0.89 -11.20
C SER A 45 -6.98 -1.84 -11.42
N SER A 46 -7.34 -2.05 -12.69
CA SER A 46 -8.41 -2.99 -13.06
C SER A 46 -8.11 -4.41 -12.57
N GLN A 47 -6.86 -4.86 -12.72
CA GLN A 47 -6.42 -6.17 -12.24
C GLN A 47 -6.48 -6.30 -10.72
N ALA A 48 -6.15 -5.25 -9.98
CA ALA A 48 -6.25 -5.24 -8.51
C ALA A 48 -7.70 -5.30 -8.00
N SER A 49 -8.68 -5.03 -8.87
CA SER A 49 -10.11 -5.14 -8.58
C SER A 49 -10.73 -6.46 -9.07
N ASP A 50 -9.96 -7.32 -9.73
CA ASP A 50 -10.45 -8.60 -10.26
C ASP A 50 -10.47 -9.68 -9.17
N VAL A 51 -11.68 -10.02 -8.72
CA VAL A 51 -11.92 -11.02 -7.67
C VAL A 51 -11.52 -12.43 -8.11
N ALA A 52 -11.68 -12.78 -9.38
CA ALA A 52 -11.32 -14.10 -9.89
C ALA A 52 -9.80 -14.26 -9.94
N LEU A 53 -9.10 -13.21 -10.40
CA LEU A 53 -7.64 -13.16 -10.40
C LEU A 53 -7.07 -13.20 -8.97
N ALA A 54 -7.65 -12.45 -8.04
CA ALA A 54 -7.24 -12.47 -6.63
C ALA A 54 -7.35 -13.87 -6.00
N LYS A 55 -8.45 -14.59 -6.25
CA LYS A 55 -8.63 -15.98 -5.79
C LYS A 55 -7.58 -16.92 -6.39
N LYS A 56 -7.30 -16.82 -7.68
CA LYS A 56 -6.28 -17.63 -8.35
C LYS A 56 -4.89 -17.38 -7.76
N LEU A 57 -4.53 -16.11 -7.55
CA LEU A 57 -3.25 -15.73 -6.97
C LEU A 57 -3.09 -16.27 -5.54
N TRP A 58 -4.12 -16.17 -4.70
CA TRP A 58 -4.10 -16.70 -3.34
C TRP A 58 -3.82 -18.20 -3.30
N GLN A 59 -4.52 -18.99 -4.13
CA GLN A 59 -4.30 -20.44 -4.19
C GLN A 59 -2.88 -20.80 -4.64
N PHE A 60 -2.37 -20.10 -5.66
CA PHE A 60 -1.00 -20.28 -6.13
C PHE A 60 0.04 -19.96 -5.04
N SER A 61 -0.14 -18.85 -4.32
CA SER A 61 0.76 -18.45 -3.24
C SER A 61 0.77 -19.47 -2.10
N LEU A 62 -0.39 -20.00 -1.68
CA LEU A 62 -0.47 -21.04 -0.65
C LEU A 62 0.29 -22.30 -1.06
N GLN A 63 0.15 -22.76 -2.30
CA GLN A 63 0.92 -23.88 -2.84
C GLN A 63 2.43 -23.59 -2.84
N THR A 64 2.82 -22.34 -3.08
CA THR A 64 4.24 -21.94 -3.18
C THR A 64 4.92 -21.81 -1.81
N VAL A 65 4.23 -21.41 -0.76
CA VAL A 65 4.83 -21.22 0.57
C VAL A 65 4.77 -22.47 1.46
N SER A 66 4.03 -23.50 1.06
CA SER A 66 3.81 -24.72 1.82
C SER A 66 4.87 -25.80 1.54
N PHE A 67 6.10 -25.41 1.20
CA PHE A 67 7.26 -26.32 1.04
C PHE A 67 8.01 -26.49 2.36
#